data_AF-A0A7Y9ENA9-F1
#
_entry.id   AF-A0A7Y9ENA9-F1
#
_cell.length_a   1.000
_cell.length_b   1.000
_cell.length_c   1.000
_cell.angle_alpha   90.00
_cell.angle_beta   90.00
_cell.angle_gamma   90.00
#
_symmetry.space_group_name_H-M   'P 1'
#
loop_
_entity.id
_entity.type
_entity.pdbx_description
1 polymer ?
#
loop_
_entity_poly.entity_id
_entity_poly.type
_entity_poly.pdbx_seq_one_letter_code
_entity_poly.pdbx_strand_id
1 'polypeptide(L)'
;MPSLPFRAVREGGGEKTIILGAGSADALWNLLSQQDAAESGRALLALGKALVERGATVIEHGGSIVTRTRTGVARSVGALRGRFVWDSGLDLGPTGDVGEVAGKIVRLLGLEPHPQMSVLARRMGVRGYAVDISASEITVTTPLGVSPPRAVRVTCEPRPTDEDRDWFWTHWGDALAEAGDITGAEVALVGLLAAQP
;
A
#
# COMPACT_ATOMS: atom_id res chain seq x y z
N MET A 1 -29.22 34.68 15.17
CA MET A 1 -30.13 34.79 14.01
C MET A 1 -29.83 33.65 13.05
N PRO A 2 -30.83 32.90 12.57
CA PRO A 2 -30.61 31.82 11.61
C PRO A 2 -30.22 32.43 10.24
N SER A 3 -29.08 31.99 9.70
CA SER A 3 -28.57 32.39 8.39
C SER A 3 -29.50 31.87 7.29
N LEU A 4 -30.08 32.78 6.51
CA LEU A 4 -30.97 32.47 5.38
C LEU A 4 -30.24 31.61 4.30
N PRO A 5 -30.96 30.75 3.56
CA PRO A 5 -30.38 29.96 2.49
C PRO A 5 -29.94 30.87 1.34
N PHE A 6 -28.73 30.64 0.85
CA PHE A 6 -28.03 31.41 -0.17
C PHE A 6 -28.92 31.72 -1.39
N ARG A 7 -29.06 33.00 -1.75
CA ARG A 7 -29.84 33.46 -2.91
C ARG A 7 -28.89 33.95 -4.00
N ALA A 8 -28.82 33.22 -5.12
CA ALA A 8 -28.14 33.72 -6.31
C ALA A 8 -28.90 34.95 -6.83
N VAL A 9 -28.24 36.11 -6.88
CA VAL A 9 -28.80 37.35 -7.44
C VAL A 9 -28.27 37.50 -8.86
N ARG A 10 -29.17 37.55 -9.83
CA ARG A 10 -28.86 37.83 -11.24
C ARG A 10 -28.77 39.35 -11.41
N GLU A 11 -27.56 39.91 -11.43
CA GLU A 11 -27.34 41.27 -11.89
C GLU A 11 -27.03 41.30 -13.39
N GLY A 12 -27.81 42.05 -14.17
CA GLY A 12 -27.42 42.56 -15.50
C GLY A 12 -27.64 41.59 -16.68
N GLY A 13 -28.40 42.04 -17.68
CA GLY A 13 -28.86 41.26 -18.83
C GLY A 13 -27.85 41.06 -19.97
N GLY A 14 -28.08 39.98 -20.73
CA GLY A 14 -27.30 39.54 -21.88
C GLY A 14 -27.16 38.02 -21.86
N GLU A 15 -27.61 37.32 -22.90
CA GLU A 15 -27.71 35.86 -22.93
C GLU A 15 -26.39 35.13 -22.60
N LYS A 16 -26.50 34.13 -21.72
CA LYS A 16 -25.52 33.08 -21.34
C LYS A 16 -24.48 33.37 -20.25
N THR A 17 -24.46 34.55 -19.62
CA THR A 17 -23.54 34.79 -18.48
C THR A 17 -24.29 35.19 -17.21
N ILE A 18 -24.10 34.42 -16.14
CA ILE A 18 -24.57 34.75 -14.79
C ILE A 18 -23.44 35.51 -14.10
N ILE A 19 -23.67 36.78 -13.76
CA ILE A 19 -22.73 37.59 -12.97
C ILE A 19 -22.99 37.27 -11.49
N LEU A 20 -22.01 36.65 -10.83
CA LEU A 20 -22.04 36.41 -9.40
C LEU A 20 -21.42 37.63 -8.70
N GLY A 21 -22.16 38.26 -7.77
CA GLY A 21 -21.59 39.27 -6.89
C GLY A 21 -20.48 38.67 -6.01
N ALA A 22 -19.49 39.47 -5.59
CA ALA A 22 -18.30 39.00 -4.87
C ALA A 22 -18.62 38.06 -3.69
N GLY A 23 -19.62 38.37 -2.86
CA GLY A 23 -20.03 37.51 -1.75
C GLY A 23 -20.69 36.18 -2.16
N SER A 24 -21.28 36.11 -3.36
CA SER A 24 -21.81 34.85 -3.92
C SER A 24 -20.71 34.00 -4.54
N ALA A 25 -19.68 34.63 -5.12
CA ALA A 25 -18.50 33.93 -5.62
C ALA A 25 -17.71 33.29 -4.46
N ASP A 26 -17.46 34.02 -3.38
CA ASP A 26 -16.77 33.49 -2.19
C ASP A 26 -17.53 32.34 -1.54
N ALA A 27 -18.87 32.46 -1.44
CA ALA A 27 -19.70 31.39 -0.91
C ALA A 27 -19.65 30.12 -1.79
N LEU A 28 -19.68 30.28 -3.12
CA LEU A 28 -19.56 29.17 -4.05
C LEU A 28 -18.18 28.51 -3.97
N TRP A 29 -17.10 29.30 -3.89
CA TRP A 29 -15.74 28.81 -3.70
C TRP A 29 -15.59 28.00 -2.42
N ASN A 30 -16.17 28.48 -1.31
CA ASN A 30 -16.16 27.75 -0.05
C ASN A 30 -16.92 26.42 -0.15
N LEU A 31 -18.09 26.41 -0.80
CA LEU A 31 -18.90 25.20 -0.95
C LEU A 31 -18.20 24.16 -1.84
N LEU A 32 -17.63 24.59 -2.96
CA LEU A 32 -16.84 23.72 -3.84
C LEU A 32 -15.61 23.17 -3.11
N SER A 33 -14.91 24.00 -2.35
CA SER A 33 -13.75 23.57 -1.56
C SER A 33 -14.12 22.55 -0.48
N GLN A 34 -15.29 22.71 0.16
CA GLN A 34 -15.80 21.74 1.13
C GLN A 34 -16.20 20.41 0.46
N GLN A 35 -16.82 20.46 -0.72
CA GLN A 35 -17.15 19.26 -1.48
C GLN A 35 -15.88 18.51 -1.92
N ASP A 36 -14.90 19.23 -2.45
CA ASP A 36 -13.59 18.67 -2.83
C ASP A 36 -12.89 18.02 -1.64
N ALA A 37 -12.93 18.65 -0.46
CA ALA A 37 -12.36 18.09 0.77
C ALA A 37 -13.07 16.80 1.20
N ALA A 38 -14.40 16.73 1.09
CA ALA A 38 -15.17 15.53 1.41
C ALA A 38 -14.90 14.38 0.42
N GLU A 39 -14.79 14.69 -0.87
CA GLU A 39 -14.41 13.70 -1.89
C GLU A 39 -12.98 13.19 -1.69
N SER A 40 -12.05 14.10 -1.39
CA SER A 40 -10.65 13.75 -1.09
C SER A 40 -10.54 12.87 0.15
N GLY A 41 -11.29 13.18 1.21
CA GLY A 41 -11.36 12.35 2.42
C GLY A 41 -11.89 10.94 2.16
N ARG A 42 -12.97 10.80 1.38
CA ARG A 42 -13.51 9.48 1.00
C ARG A 42 -12.52 8.68 0.15
N ALA A 43 -11.85 9.33 -0.80
CA ALA A 43 -10.85 8.69 -1.65
C ALA A 43 -9.65 8.19 -0.83
N LEU A 44 -9.15 9.00 0.11
CA LEU A 44 -8.05 8.63 0.99
C LEU A 44 -8.40 7.45 1.90
N LEU A 45 -9.62 7.40 2.44
CA LEU A 45 -10.08 6.28 3.26
C LEU A 45 -10.19 4.99 2.44
N ALA A 46 -10.72 5.08 1.21
CA ALA A 46 -10.75 3.94 0.28
C ALA A 46 -9.34 3.46 -0.09
N LEU A 47 -8.41 4.40 -0.32
CA LEU A 47 -7.02 4.10 -0.60
C LEU A 47 -6.32 3.45 0.60
N GLY A 48 -6.53 3.98 1.81
CA GLY A 48 -5.99 3.41 3.04
C GLY A 48 -6.45 1.96 3.24
N LYS A 49 -7.75 1.69 3.04
CA LYS A 49 -8.28 0.32 3.08
C LYS A 49 -7.62 -0.59 2.04
N ALA A 50 -7.51 -0.13 0.79
CA ALA A 50 -6.88 -0.90 -0.29
C ALA A 50 -5.39 -1.19 -0.04
N LEU A 51 -4.68 -0.27 0.62
CA LEU A 51 -3.29 -0.44 1.02
C LEU A 51 -3.15 -1.41 2.20
N VAL A 52 -4.03 -1.35 3.19
CA VAL A 52 -4.06 -2.30 4.32
C VAL A 52 -4.37 -3.71 3.83
N GLU A 53 -5.32 -3.88 2.91
CA GLU A 53 -5.61 -5.17 2.25
C GLU A 53 -4.39 -5.76 1.51
N ARG A 54 -3.45 -4.89 1.10
CA ARG A 54 -2.19 -5.26 0.44
C ARG A 54 -0.99 -5.29 1.39
N GLY A 55 -1.23 -5.30 2.71
CA GLY A 55 -0.20 -5.46 3.73
C GLY A 55 0.59 -4.19 4.09
N ALA A 56 0.13 -3.01 3.69
CA ALA A 56 0.75 -1.75 4.08
C ALA A 56 0.27 -1.28 5.46
N THR A 57 1.18 -0.74 6.27
CA THR A 57 0.82 -0.02 7.51
C THR A 57 0.41 1.40 7.15
N VAL A 58 -0.86 1.75 7.40
CA VAL A 58 -1.43 3.07 7.08
C VAL A 58 -1.90 3.78 8.35
N ILE A 59 -1.56 5.06 8.48
CA ILE A 59 -2.02 5.95 9.54
C ILE A 59 -2.70 7.15 8.88
N GLU A 60 -3.97 7.40 9.20
CA GLU A 60 -4.67 8.59 8.73
C GLU A 60 -4.23 9.82 9.53
N HIS A 61 -3.85 10.90 8.83
CA HIS A 61 -3.46 12.15 9.47
C HIS A 61 -3.92 13.37 8.67
N GLY A 62 -4.91 14.10 9.21
CA GLY A 62 -5.22 15.47 8.80
C GLY A 62 -5.51 15.71 7.32
N GLY A 63 -6.17 14.78 6.62
CA GLY A 63 -6.42 14.88 5.17
C GLY A 63 -5.31 14.29 4.29
N SER A 64 -4.45 13.47 4.88
CA SER A 64 -3.48 12.63 4.20
C SER A 64 -3.43 11.25 4.86
N ILE A 65 -2.88 10.27 4.16
CA ILE A 65 -2.52 8.99 4.74
C ILE A 65 -1.00 8.86 4.78
N VAL A 66 -0.47 8.44 5.91
CA VAL A 66 0.95 8.12 6.08
C VAL A 66 1.11 6.62 5.96
N THR A 67 1.91 6.19 5.01
CA THR A 67 2.26 4.78 4.79
C THR A 67 3.76 4.60 4.94
N ARG A 68 4.20 3.48 5.51
CA ARG A 68 5.64 3.18 5.66
C ARG A 68 6.13 2.27 4.54
N THR A 69 7.35 2.54 4.07
CA THR A 69 8.11 1.62 3.22
C THR A 69 8.57 0.40 4.03
N ARG A 70 9.06 -0.64 3.33
CA ARG A 70 9.75 -1.78 3.95
C ARG A 70 10.92 -1.36 4.86
N THR A 71 11.62 -0.30 4.50
CA THR A 71 12.74 0.28 5.26
C THR A 71 12.31 1.15 6.45
N GLY A 72 11.00 1.22 6.76
CA GLY A 72 10.45 2.00 7.86
C GLY A 72 10.32 3.50 7.58
N VAL A 73 10.65 3.96 6.37
CA VAL A 73 10.53 5.37 5.97
C VAL A 73 9.05 5.71 5.78
N ALA A 74 8.57 6.69 6.55
CA ALA A 74 7.22 7.21 6.39
C ALA A 74 7.12 8.06 5.11
N ARG A 75 6.08 7.81 4.33
CA ARG A 75 5.70 8.58 3.14
C ARG A 75 4.24 8.98 3.27
N SER A 76 3.90 10.22 2.96
CA SER A 76 2.52 10.68 3.03
C SER A 76 1.90 10.89 1.65
N VAL A 77 0.66 10.44 1.52
CA VAL A 77 -0.17 10.59 0.32
C VAL A 77 -1.35 11.48 0.66
N GLY A 78 -1.51 12.57 -0.09
CA GLY A 78 -2.68 13.43 -0.06
C GLY A 78 -3.61 13.15 -1.23
N ALA A 79 -4.81 13.71 -1.15
CA ALA A 79 -5.72 13.83 -2.28
C ALA A 79 -6.05 15.31 -2.49
N LEU A 80 -5.90 15.78 -3.73
CA LEU A 80 -6.16 17.17 -4.11
C LEU A 80 -6.74 17.21 -5.51
N ARG A 81 -7.86 17.93 -5.69
CA ARG A 81 -8.50 18.15 -7.00
C ARG A 81 -8.74 16.85 -7.79
N GLY A 82 -9.23 15.82 -7.11
CA GLY A 82 -9.55 14.52 -7.73
C GLY A 82 -8.34 13.68 -8.11
N ARG A 83 -7.15 13.97 -7.57
CA ARG A 83 -5.94 13.15 -7.77
C ARG A 83 -5.26 12.81 -6.44
N PHE A 84 -4.65 11.64 -6.38
CA PHE A 84 -3.71 11.29 -5.33
C PHE A 84 -2.34 11.83 -5.65
N VAL A 85 -1.65 12.37 -4.65
CA VAL A 85 -0.32 12.97 -4.81
C VAL A 85 0.53 12.59 -3.59
N TRP A 86 1.79 12.26 -3.82
CA TRP A 86 2.77 12.18 -2.73
C TRP A 86 3.04 13.56 -2.13
N ASP A 87 3.46 13.62 -0.87
CA ASP A 87 4.00 14.84 -0.26
C ASP A 87 5.16 15.48 -1.04
N SER A 88 5.94 14.66 -1.74
CA SER A 88 6.99 15.08 -2.67
C SER A 88 6.47 15.78 -3.92
N GLY A 89 5.16 15.83 -4.12
CA GLY A 89 4.50 16.42 -5.29
C GLY A 89 4.34 15.48 -6.48
N LEU A 90 4.74 14.21 -6.37
CA LEU A 90 4.59 13.23 -7.44
C LEU A 90 3.13 12.78 -7.57
N ASP A 91 2.57 12.95 -8.78
CA ASP A 91 1.22 12.51 -9.13
C ASP A 91 1.12 10.98 -9.16
N LEU A 92 0.18 10.46 -8.36
CA LEU A 92 -0.07 9.04 -8.24
C LEU A 92 -1.15 8.57 -9.20
N GLY A 93 -2.12 9.42 -9.52
CA GLY A 93 -3.24 9.10 -10.39
C GLY A 93 -4.57 9.68 -9.90
N PRO A 94 -5.67 9.47 -10.64
CA PRO A 94 -6.98 9.97 -10.27
C PRO A 94 -7.55 9.28 -9.02
N THR A 95 -8.37 10.00 -8.25
CA THR A 95 -9.05 9.46 -7.06
C THR A 95 -10.13 8.42 -7.38
N GLY A 96 -10.57 8.34 -8.63
CA GLY A 96 -11.50 7.33 -9.12
C GLY A 96 -10.88 5.93 -9.24
N ASP A 97 -9.56 5.83 -9.46
CA ASP A 97 -8.86 4.56 -9.75
C ASP A 97 -8.05 4.07 -8.55
N VAL A 98 -8.72 4.03 -7.38
CA VAL A 98 -8.10 3.69 -6.09
C VAL A 98 -7.29 2.38 -6.15
N GLY A 99 -7.80 1.36 -6.84
CA GLY A 99 -7.13 0.06 -6.94
C GLY A 99 -5.83 0.09 -7.73
N GLU A 100 -5.79 0.83 -8.85
CA GLU A 100 -4.58 1.00 -9.65
C GLU A 100 -3.55 1.84 -8.90
N VAL A 101 -4.00 2.92 -8.26
CA VAL A 101 -3.15 3.79 -7.45
C VAL A 101 -2.58 3.04 -6.25
N ALA A 102 -3.38 2.22 -5.56
CA ALA A 102 -2.90 1.35 -4.48
C ALA A 102 -1.83 0.39 -4.97
N GLY A 103 -2.00 -0.24 -6.14
CA GLY A 103 -1.00 -1.11 -6.75
C GLY A 103 0.31 -0.36 -7.07
N LYS A 104 0.20 0.84 -7.65
CA LYS A 104 1.36 1.71 -7.94
C LYS A 104 2.09 2.11 -6.66
N ILE A 105 1.36 2.48 -5.60
CA ILE A 105 1.94 2.81 -4.29
C ILE A 105 2.63 1.59 -3.69
N VAL A 106 2.00 0.42 -3.67
CA VAL A 106 2.60 -0.82 -3.15
C VAL A 106 3.91 -1.15 -3.86
N ARG A 107 3.98 -1.00 -5.20
CA ARG A 107 5.22 -1.11 -5.96
C ARG A 107 6.28 -0.12 -5.53
N LEU A 108 5.91 1.16 -5.45
CA LEU A 108 6.81 2.25 -5.05
C LEU A 108 7.31 2.11 -3.61
N LEU A 109 6.52 1.51 -2.73
CA LEU A 109 6.88 1.23 -1.34
C LEU A 109 7.68 -0.06 -1.17
N GLY A 110 7.86 -0.85 -2.24
CA GLY A 110 8.48 -2.18 -2.17
C GLY A 110 7.66 -3.19 -1.37
N LEU A 111 6.34 -3.03 -1.36
CA LEU A 111 5.39 -3.92 -0.66
C LEU A 111 4.85 -5.03 -1.58
N GLU A 112 5.27 -5.10 -2.85
CA GLU A 112 5.05 -6.32 -3.64
C GLU A 112 5.87 -7.48 -3.04
N PRO A 113 5.34 -8.72 -3.09
CA PRO A 113 6.11 -9.89 -2.72
C PRO A 113 7.37 -9.90 -3.56
N HIS A 114 8.53 -9.97 -2.91
CA HIS A 114 9.81 -9.85 -3.60
C HIS A 114 9.82 -10.82 -4.78
N PRO A 115 10.26 -10.45 -6.00
CA PRO A 115 10.22 -11.35 -7.15
C PRO A 115 10.93 -12.68 -6.84
N GLN A 116 11.97 -12.64 -6.01
CA GLN A 116 12.69 -13.81 -5.52
C GLN A 116 11.86 -14.67 -4.53
N MET A 117 10.96 -14.09 -3.73
CA MET A 117 10.01 -14.86 -2.91
C MET A 117 9.02 -15.63 -3.76
N SER A 118 8.52 -15.03 -4.85
CA SER A 118 7.63 -15.72 -5.79
C SER A 118 8.34 -16.91 -6.46
N VAL A 119 9.63 -16.74 -6.78
CA VAL A 119 10.48 -17.81 -7.34
C VAL A 119 10.72 -18.91 -6.30
N LEU A 120 11.06 -18.56 -5.05
CA LEU A 120 11.26 -19.52 -3.97
C LEU A 120 9.97 -20.31 -3.66
N ALA A 121 8.83 -19.63 -3.57
CA ALA A 121 7.52 -20.24 -3.38
C ALA A 121 7.20 -21.26 -4.48
N ARG A 122 7.42 -20.88 -5.74
CA ARG A 122 7.23 -21.79 -6.88
C ARG A 122 8.14 -23.03 -6.79
N ARG A 123 9.41 -22.88 -6.39
CA ARG A 123 10.32 -24.01 -6.22
C ARG A 123 9.89 -24.95 -5.10
N MET A 124 9.50 -24.40 -3.94
CA MET A 124 9.00 -25.21 -2.82
C MET A 124 7.72 -25.96 -3.20
N GLY A 125 6.82 -25.33 -3.96
CA GLY A 125 5.63 -25.98 -4.51
C GLY A 125 5.96 -27.13 -5.46
N VAL A 126 6.97 -26.98 -6.33
CA VAL A 126 7.45 -28.07 -7.22
C VAL A 126 8.02 -29.24 -6.42
N ARG A 127 8.62 -28.98 -5.25
CA ARG A 127 9.09 -30.03 -4.32
C ARG A 127 7.98 -30.69 -3.50
N GLY A 128 6.73 -30.26 -3.67
CA GLY A 128 5.58 -30.86 -2.99
C GLY A 128 5.24 -30.24 -1.62
N TYR A 129 5.89 -29.15 -1.24
CA TYR A 129 5.50 -28.40 -0.04
C TYR A 129 4.25 -27.56 -0.33
N ALA A 130 3.38 -27.40 0.68
CA ALA A 130 2.27 -26.47 0.60
C ALA A 130 2.82 -25.06 0.82
N VAL A 131 2.51 -24.12 -0.07
CA VAL A 131 3.00 -22.74 0.03
C VAL A 131 1.83 -21.78 -0.05
N ASP A 132 1.75 -20.89 0.93
CA ASP A 132 0.85 -19.74 0.94
C ASP A 132 1.65 -18.46 0.72
N ILE A 133 1.22 -17.61 -0.21
CA ILE A 133 1.92 -16.38 -0.59
C ILE A 133 1.09 -15.19 -0.12
N SER A 134 1.62 -14.45 0.84
CA SER A 134 1.08 -13.16 1.28
C SER A 134 1.88 -12.00 0.66
N ALA A 135 1.42 -10.76 0.87
CA ALA A 135 2.02 -9.56 0.29
C ALA A 135 3.50 -9.36 0.72
N SER A 136 3.85 -9.74 1.95
CA SER A 136 5.19 -9.53 2.53
C SER A 136 5.92 -10.81 2.96
N GLU A 137 5.25 -11.95 2.94
CA GLU A 137 5.80 -13.21 3.45
C GLU A 137 5.29 -14.42 2.66
N ILE A 138 6.08 -15.49 2.64
CA ILE A 138 5.62 -16.80 2.20
C ILE A 138 5.59 -17.74 3.39
N THR A 139 4.52 -18.52 3.52
CA THR A 139 4.42 -19.59 4.51
C THR A 139 4.61 -20.91 3.79
N VAL A 140 5.66 -21.65 4.16
CA VAL A 140 5.94 -22.97 3.60
C VAL A 140 5.61 -24.02 4.64
N THR A 141 4.71 -24.94 4.30
CA THR A 141 4.25 -26.01 5.19
C THR A 141 4.62 -27.38 4.63
N THR A 142 4.96 -28.31 5.52
CA THR A 142 5.22 -29.71 5.16
C THR A 142 4.03 -30.33 4.45
N PRO A 143 4.25 -31.28 3.52
CA PRO A 143 3.18 -31.97 2.81
C PRO A 143 2.19 -32.66 3.76
N LEU A 144 0.95 -32.80 3.30
CA LEU A 144 -0.09 -33.58 3.99
C LEU A 144 0.40 -35.03 4.21
N GLY A 145 0.45 -35.47 5.47
CA GLY A 145 0.92 -36.80 5.86
C GLY A 145 2.21 -36.82 6.69
N VAL A 146 2.93 -35.69 6.78
CA VAL A 146 4.06 -35.53 7.70
C VAL A 146 3.53 -35.11 9.08
N SER A 147 3.85 -35.88 10.12
CA SER A 147 3.46 -35.62 11.50
C SER A 147 4.70 -35.47 12.39
N PRO A 148 4.84 -34.37 13.15
CA PRO A 148 3.94 -33.22 13.22
C PRO A 148 4.03 -32.34 11.96
N PRO A 149 2.92 -31.70 11.52
CA PRO A 149 2.96 -30.72 10.46
C PRO A 149 3.79 -29.51 10.90
N ARG A 150 4.69 -29.05 10.03
CA ARG A 150 5.59 -27.92 10.30
C ARG A 150 5.40 -26.83 9.28
N ALA A 151 5.42 -25.58 9.75
CA ALA A 151 5.33 -24.41 8.91
C ALA A 151 6.47 -23.44 9.22
N VAL A 152 7.10 -22.92 8.19
CA VAL A 152 8.11 -21.87 8.29
C VAL A 152 7.62 -20.68 7.49
N ARG A 153 7.45 -19.55 8.18
CA ARG A 153 7.22 -18.25 7.56
C ARG A 153 8.56 -17.63 7.16
N VAL A 154 8.61 -17.10 5.95
CA VAL A 154 9.80 -16.53 5.33
C VAL A 154 9.48 -15.13 4.83
N THR A 155 10.29 -14.16 5.23
CA THR A 155 10.27 -12.78 4.71
C THR A 155 11.52 -12.53 3.86
N CYS A 156 11.50 -11.46 3.07
CA CYS A 156 12.65 -11.02 2.30
C CYS A 156 12.94 -9.56 2.62
N GLU A 157 14.03 -9.33 3.35
CA GLU A 157 14.36 -8.04 3.94
C GLU A 157 15.86 -7.74 3.80
N PRO A 158 16.24 -6.45 3.64
CA PRO A 158 17.63 -6.06 3.56
C PRO A 158 18.36 -6.35 4.88
N ARG A 159 19.57 -6.89 4.77
CA ARG A 159 20.41 -7.18 5.93
C ARG A 159 21.29 -5.97 6.25
N PRO A 160 21.15 -5.33 7.44
CA PRO A 160 21.89 -4.10 7.77
C PRO A 160 23.41 -4.24 7.76
N THR A 161 23.92 -5.46 7.94
CA THR A 161 25.36 -5.75 7.99
C THR A 161 25.97 -6.06 6.63
N ASP A 162 25.18 -6.10 5.56
CA ASP A 162 25.59 -6.66 4.27
C ASP A 162 25.20 -5.73 3.11
N GLU A 163 25.62 -4.46 3.21
CA GLU A 163 25.41 -3.43 2.17
C GLU A 163 23.94 -3.26 1.72
N ASP A 164 22.99 -3.47 2.64
CA ASP A 164 21.54 -3.45 2.36
C ASP A 164 21.09 -4.48 1.28
N ARG A 165 21.86 -5.55 1.08
CA ARG A 165 21.43 -6.66 0.22
C ARG A 165 20.23 -7.36 0.83
N ASP A 166 19.29 -7.74 -0.02
CA ASP A 166 18.12 -8.50 0.40
C ASP A 166 18.50 -9.93 0.78
N TRP A 167 17.99 -10.41 1.91
CA TRP A 167 18.16 -11.76 2.41
C TRP A 167 16.80 -12.40 2.67
N PHE A 168 16.73 -13.73 2.59
CA PHE A 168 15.61 -14.48 3.12
C PHE A 168 15.77 -14.67 4.61
N TRP A 169 14.72 -14.35 5.36
CA TRP A 169 14.67 -14.47 6.80
C TRP A 169 13.56 -15.41 7.21
N THR A 170 13.80 -16.20 8.24
CA THR A 170 12.71 -16.91 8.92
C THR A 170 11.98 -15.96 9.86
N HIS A 171 10.74 -16.29 10.22
CA HIS A 171 9.99 -15.58 11.26
C HIS A 171 10.64 -15.60 12.66
N TRP A 172 11.70 -16.38 12.87
CA TRP A 172 12.50 -16.36 14.09
C TRP A 172 13.64 -15.34 14.06
N GLY A 173 13.85 -14.67 12.92
CA GLY A 173 14.94 -13.71 12.72
C GLY A 173 16.23 -14.36 12.25
N ASP A 174 16.23 -15.65 11.89
CA ASP A 174 17.40 -16.32 11.33
C ASP A 174 17.48 -16.09 9.82
N ALA A 175 18.65 -15.63 9.37
CA ALA A 175 18.98 -15.46 7.97
C ALA A 175 19.21 -16.83 7.30
N LEU A 176 18.54 -17.08 6.19
CA LEU A 176 18.64 -18.33 5.42
C LEU A 176 19.73 -18.25 4.37
N ALA A 177 19.58 -17.30 3.44
CA ALA A 177 20.48 -17.05 2.34
C ALA A 177 20.22 -15.66 1.75
N GLU A 178 21.19 -15.13 1.01
CA GLU A 178 21.00 -13.93 0.18
C GLU A 178 19.87 -14.18 -0.81
N ALA A 179 19.05 -13.16 -1.09
CA ALA A 179 17.83 -13.33 -1.87
C ALA A 179 18.11 -13.68 -3.35
N GLY A 180 19.33 -13.41 -3.83
CA GLY A 180 19.85 -13.92 -5.12
C GLY A 180 20.15 -15.43 -5.13
N ASP A 181 20.44 -16.04 -3.98
CA ASP A 181 20.70 -17.47 -3.84
C ASP A 181 19.43 -18.25 -3.46
N ILE A 182 18.53 -18.38 -4.45
CA ILE A 182 17.29 -19.14 -4.30
C ILE A 182 17.56 -20.59 -3.90
N THR A 183 18.62 -21.21 -4.44
CA THR A 183 18.93 -22.62 -4.18
C THR A 183 19.43 -22.82 -2.75
N GLY A 184 20.30 -21.93 -2.25
CA GLY A 184 20.72 -21.93 -0.86
C GLY A 184 19.54 -21.73 0.10
N ALA A 185 18.67 -20.76 -0.20
CA ALA A 185 17.45 -20.51 0.58
C ALA A 185 16.54 -21.74 0.64
N GLU A 186 16.36 -22.42 -0.50
CA GLU A 186 15.57 -23.64 -0.62
C GLU A 186 16.15 -24.79 0.22
N VAL A 187 17.45 -25.03 0.13
CA VAL A 187 18.13 -26.08 0.90
C VAL A 187 18.05 -25.81 2.40
N ALA A 188 18.26 -24.55 2.81
CA ALA A 188 18.13 -24.13 4.20
C ALA A 188 16.70 -24.34 4.73
N LEU A 189 15.67 -23.99 3.93
CA LEU A 189 14.26 -24.19 4.30
C LEU A 189 13.91 -25.67 4.49
N VAL A 190 14.32 -26.50 3.53
CA VAL A 190 14.10 -27.95 3.61
C VAL A 190 14.82 -28.52 4.84
N GLY A 191 16.04 -28.06 5.11
CA GLY A 191 16.78 -28.39 6.31
C GLY A 191 16.02 -28.05 7.58
N LEU A 192 15.47 -26.83 7.71
CA LEU A 192 14.70 -26.41 8.88
C LEU A 192 13.41 -27.21 9.07
N LEU A 193 12.69 -27.47 7.98
CA LEU A 193 11.47 -28.28 8.01
C LEU A 193 11.77 -29.74 8.43
N ALA A 194 12.94 -30.26 8.06
CA ALA A 194 13.40 -31.61 8.43
C ALA A 194 14.03 -31.69 9.84
N ALA A 195 14.76 -30.66 10.27
CA ALA A 195 15.74 -30.76 11.36
C ALA A 195 15.26 -30.32 12.75
N GLN A 196 14.06 -29.76 12.93
CA GLN A 196 13.63 -29.47 14.30
C GLN A 196 13.29 -30.78 15.06
N PRO A 197 13.83 -30.98 16.29
CA PRO A 197 13.56 -32.13 17.14
C PRO A 197 12.13 -32.13 17.71
#